data_AF-A0A261FIS5-F1
#
_entry.id   AF-A0A261FIS5-F1
#
_cell.length_a   1.000
_cell.length_b   1.000
_cell.length_c   1.000
_cell.angle_alpha   90.00
_cell.angle_beta   90.00
_cell.angle_gamma   90.00
#
_symmetry.space_group_name_H-M   'P 1'
#
loop_
_entity.id
_entity.type
_entity.pdbx_description
1 polymer ?
#
loop_
_entity_poly.entity_id
_entity_poly.type
_entity_poly.pdbx_seq_one_letter_code
_entity_poly.pdbx_strand_id
1 'polypeptide(L)'
;MATATVSASVDVNTKTIANAYIKEAGLTPNELIRRLWESIANTGVVPEFTDSDNMRRQARLQAYEKTQHLIAELPHGTALDTMSYEEMREELENRAI
;
A
#
# COMPACT_ATOMS: atom_id res chain seq x y z
N MET A 1 -4.46 -39.22 19.59
CA MET A 1 -3.88 -37.94 19.13
C MET A 1 -3.11 -38.22 17.85
N ALA A 2 -3.51 -37.58 16.75
CA ALA A 2 -2.71 -37.61 15.52
C ALA A 2 -1.71 -36.46 15.59
N THR A 3 -0.42 -36.73 15.42
CA THR A 3 0.62 -35.71 15.34
C THR A 3 0.94 -35.47 13.87
N ALA A 4 0.85 -34.24 13.41
CA ALA A 4 1.25 -33.83 12.07
C ALA A 4 2.51 -32.97 12.15
N THR A 5 3.48 -33.25 11.29
CA THR A 5 4.70 -32.44 11.16
C THR A 5 4.53 -31.50 9.98
N VAL A 6 4.76 -30.20 10.20
CA VAL A 6 4.74 -29.18 9.15
C VAL A 6 6.18 -28.77 8.85
N SER A 7 6.59 -28.95 7.59
CA SER A 7 7.88 -28.49 7.07
C SER A 7 7.65 -27.47 5.96
N ALA A 8 8.27 -26.31 6.06
CA ALA A 8 8.22 -25.27 5.04
C ALA A 8 9.62 -24.70 4.78
N SER A 9 9.91 -24.38 3.53
CA SER A 9 11.13 -23.63 3.16
C SER A 9 10.82 -22.15 3.23
N VAL A 10 11.63 -21.40 3.97
CA VAL A 10 11.51 -19.94 4.13
C VAL A 10 12.90 -19.35 4.00
N ASP A 11 12.98 -18.18 3.35
CA ASP A 11 14.22 -17.42 3.28
C ASP A 11 14.76 -17.09 4.68
N VAL A 12 16.08 -17.12 4.83
CA VAL A 12 16.75 -16.94 6.13
C VAL A 12 16.52 -15.53 6.69
N ASN A 13 16.53 -14.50 5.85
CA ASN A 13 16.29 -13.12 6.29
C ASN A 13 14.84 -12.96 6.72
N THR A 14 13.89 -13.47 5.92
CA THR A 14 12.46 -13.43 6.27
C THR A 14 12.17 -14.16 7.58
N LYS A 15 12.79 -15.35 7.79
CA LYS A 15 12.66 -16.11 9.04
C LYS A 15 13.17 -15.33 10.25
N THR A 16 14.31 -14.65 10.11
CA THR A 16 14.94 -13.90 11.20
C THR A 16 14.08 -12.70 11.62
N ILE A 17 13.60 -11.95 10.62
CA ILE A 17 12.72 -10.79 10.83
C ILE A 17 11.40 -11.24 11.47
N ALA A 18 10.75 -12.27 10.92
CA ALA A 18 9.51 -12.80 11.47
C ALA A 18 9.67 -13.29 12.91
N ASN A 19 10.75 -14.01 13.22
CA ASN A 19 11.01 -14.48 14.59
C ASN A 19 11.21 -13.34 15.59
N ALA A 20 11.82 -12.22 15.17
CA ALA A 20 11.95 -11.04 16.02
C ALA A 20 10.57 -10.46 16.36
N TYR A 21 9.72 -10.23 15.36
CA TYR A 21 8.35 -9.72 15.57
C TYR A 21 7.48 -10.67 16.38
N ILE A 22 7.57 -11.98 16.14
CA ILE A 22 6.84 -13.00 16.91
C ILE A 22 7.24 -12.97 18.38
N LYS A 23 8.54 -12.78 18.65
CA LYS A 23 9.07 -12.66 20.01
C LYS A 23 8.65 -11.36 20.69
N GLU A 24 8.62 -10.24 19.97
CA GLU A 24 8.09 -8.96 20.47
C GLU A 24 6.61 -9.08 20.88
N ALA A 25 5.82 -9.85 20.12
CA ALA A 25 4.44 -10.18 20.47
C ALA A 25 4.30 -11.19 21.63
N GLY A 26 5.40 -11.64 22.23
CA GLY A 26 5.42 -12.61 23.34
C GLY A 26 5.01 -14.03 22.94
N LEU A 27 4.99 -14.35 21.65
CA LEU A 27 4.59 -15.65 21.12
C LEU A 27 5.83 -16.46 20.70
N THR A 28 5.63 -17.77 20.53
CA THR A 28 6.62 -18.63 19.87
C THR A 28 6.17 -18.91 18.43
N PRO A 29 7.12 -19.14 17.50
CA PRO A 29 6.77 -19.47 16.12
C PRO A 29 5.83 -20.68 16.00
N ASN A 30 6.06 -21.72 16.80
CA ASN A 30 5.22 -22.91 16.80
C ASN A 30 3.80 -22.63 17.28
N GLU A 31 3.65 -21.80 18.32
CA GLU A 31 2.34 -21.41 18.84
C GLU A 31 1.57 -20.56 17.81
N LEU A 32 2.25 -19.67 17.11
CA LEU A 32 1.65 -18.87 16.03
C LEU A 32 1.20 -19.75 14.86
N ILE A 33 2.03 -20.67 14.39
CA ILE A 33 1.69 -21.59 13.31
C ILE A 33 0.49 -22.46 13.72
N ARG A 34 0.48 -22.98 14.96
CA ARG A 34 -0.63 -23.77 15.49
C ARG A 34 -1.95 -22.99 15.48
N ARG A 35 -1.94 -21.76 16.02
CA ARG A 35 -3.13 -20.89 16.06
C ARG A 35 -3.62 -20.49 14.67
N LEU A 36 -2.70 -20.27 13.73
CA LEU A 36 -3.06 -19.99 12.34
C LEU A 36 -3.81 -21.17 11.73
N TRP A 37 -3.29 -22.39 11.89
CA TRP A 37 -3.97 -23.59 11.40
C TRP A 37 -5.32 -23.82 12.07
N GLU A 38 -5.43 -23.59 13.38
CA GLU A 38 -6.70 -23.67 14.10
C GLU A 38 -7.71 -22.64 13.58
N SER A 39 -7.27 -21.41 13.32
CA SER A 39 -8.11 -20.36 12.73
C SER A 39 -8.63 -20.75 11.35
N ILE A 40 -7.74 -21.26 10.48
CA ILE A 40 -8.11 -21.72 9.12
C ILE A 40 -9.07 -22.92 9.19
N ALA A 41 -8.81 -23.88 10.08
CA ALA A 41 -9.68 -25.04 10.26
C ALA A 41 -11.08 -24.64 10.77
N ASN A 42 -11.16 -23.65 11.65
CA ASN A 42 -12.42 -23.19 12.22
C ASN A 42 -13.22 -22.32 11.25
N THR A 43 -12.55 -21.47 10.48
CA THR A 43 -13.22 -20.46 9.62
C THR A 43 -13.34 -20.89 8.16
N GLY A 44 -12.47 -21.80 7.70
CA GLY A 44 -12.31 -22.16 6.29
C GLY A 44 -11.67 -21.05 5.45
N VAL A 45 -11.23 -19.95 6.06
CA VAL A 45 -10.69 -18.77 5.35
C VAL A 45 -9.20 -18.65 5.64
N VAL A 46 -8.41 -18.49 4.58
CA VAL A 46 -6.99 -18.16 4.70
C VAL A 46 -6.86 -16.65 4.93
N PRO A 47 -6.24 -16.20 6.04
CA PRO A 47 -6.06 -14.78 6.27
C PRO A 47 -5.18 -14.15 5.19
N GLU A 48 -5.68 -13.08 4.56
CA GLU A 48 -4.90 -12.29 3.61
C GLU A 48 -3.99 -11.34 4.38
N PHE A 49 -2.68 -11.62 4.35
CA PHE A 49 -1.67 -10.70 4.84
C PHE A 49 -1.26 -9.81 3.67
N THR A 50 -1.97 -8.70 3.48
CA THR A 50 -1.63 -7.74 2.43
C THR A 50 -0.26 -7.15 2.73
N ASP A 51 0.67 -7.38 1.80
CA ASP A 51 2.02 -6.86 1.85
C ASP A 51 1.96 -5.33 1.79
N SER A 52 2.10 -4.68 2.95
CA SER A 52 1.84 -3.24 3.11
C SER A 52 2.70 -2.36 2.21
N ASP A 53 3.84 -2.88 1.75
CA ASP A 53 4.70 -2.22 0.76
C ASP A 53 4.12 -2.29 -0.66
N ASN A 54 3.50 -3.42 -1.04
CA ASN A 54 2.80 -3.53 -2.32
C ASN A 54 1.55 -2.64 -2.37
N MET A 55 0.81 -2.53 -1.27
CA MET A 55 -0.31 -1.59 -1.16
C MET A 55 0.15 -0.13 -1.26
N ARG A 56 1.22 0.28 -0.56
CA ARG A 56 1.78 1.64 -0.66
C ARG A 56 2.27 1.94 -2.07
N ARG A 57 2.90 0.97 -2.74
CA ARG A 57 3.36 1.11 -4.12
C ARG A 57 2.19 1.27 -5.10
N GLN A 58 1.14 0.46 -4.98
CA GLN A 58 -0.08 0.57 -5.78
C GLN A 58 -0.80 1.90 -5.54
N ALA A 59 -0.95 2.32 -4.28
CA ALA A 59 -1.56 3.61 -3.95
C ALA A 59 -0.79 4.79 -4.56
N ARG A 60 0.56 4.72 -4.56
CA ARG A 60 1.41 5.73 -5.21
C ARG A 60 1.23 5.77 -6.73
N LEU A 61 1.13 4.61 -7.37
CA LEU A 61 0.90 4.50 -8.82
C LEU A 61 -0.48 5.04 -9.22
N GLN A 62 -1.52 4.69 -8.47
CA GLN A 62 -2.87 5.21 -8.70
C GLN A 62 -2.97 6.72 -8.47
N ALA A 63 -2.26 7.26 -7.47
CA ALA A 63 -2.18 8.70 -7.27
C ALA A 63 -1.51 9.39 -8.47
N TYR A 64 -0.43 8.81 -9.00
CA TYR A 64 0.25 9.33 -10.19
C TYR A 64 -0.65 9.31 -11.43
N GLU A 65 -1.33 8.19 -11.70
CA GLU A 65 -2.28 8.09 -12.82
C GLU A 65 -3.41 9.11 -12.72
N LYS A 66 -3.98 9.31 -11.52
CA LYS A 66 -5.00 10.34 -11.27
C LYS A 66 -4.46 11.74 -11.54
N THR A 67 -3.24 12.06 -11.12
CA THR A 67 -2.64 13.37 -11.41
C THR A 67 -2.41 13.57 -12.91
N GLN A 68 -1.98 12.55 -13.64
CA GLN A 68 -1.80 12.65 -15.09
C GLN A 68 -3.13 12.83 -15.82
N HIS A 69 -4.19 12.16 -15.36
CA HIS A 69 -5.53 12.34 -15.91
C HIS A 69 -6.04 13.76 -15.70
N LEU A 70 -5.89 14.32 -14.49
CA LEU A 70 -6.26 15.69 -14.20
C LEU A 70 -5.49 16.70 -15.05
N ILE A 71 -4.19 16.46 -15.26
CA ILE A 71 -3.34 17.27 -16.14
C ILE A 71 -3.83 17.20 -17.60
N ALA A 72 -4.27 16.03 -18.06
CA ALA A 72 -4.80 15.87 -19.41
C ALA A 72 -6.22 16.46 -19.59
N GLU A 73 -7.01 16.54 -18.52
CA GLU A 73 -8.35 17.14 -18.50
C GLU A 73 -8.33 18.65 -18.29
N LEU A 74 -7.16 19.24 -17.98
CA LEU A 74 -7.03 20.69 -17.89
C LEU A 74 -7.38 21.31 -19.26
N PRO A 75 -8.23 22.35 -19.29
CA PRO A 75 -8.61 22.99 -20.53
C PRO A 75 -7.40 23.69 -21.15
N HIS A 76 -6.85 23.06 -22.20
CA HIS A 76 -5.77 23.60 -23.01
C HIS A 76 -6.31 24.62 -24.03
N GLY A 77 -5.58 25.70 -24.29
CA GLY A 77 -6.02 26.78 -25.17
C GLY A 77 -6.97 27.79 -24.51
N THR A 78 -6.98 27.89 -23.19
CA THR A 78 -7.63 29.00 -22.49
C THR A 78 -6.81 30.28 -22.60
N ALA A 79 -7.41 31.46 -22.42
CA ALA A 79 -6.68 32.74 -22.50
C ALA A 79 -5.44 32.78 -21.58
N LEU A 80 -5.51 32.10 -20.43
CA LEU A 80 -4.41 31.94 -19.47
C LEU A 80 -3.24 31.08 -19.99
N ASP A 81 -3.48 30.18 -20.93
CA ASP A 81 -2.47 29.26 -21.52
C ASP A 81 -1.60 29.98 -22.57
N THR A 82 -2.15 31.02 -23.20
CA THR A 82 -1.45 31.85 -24.20
C THR A 82 -0.91 33.17 -23.63
N MET A 83 -1.34 33.55 -22.43
CA MET A 83 -0.92 34.79 -21.77
C MET A 83 0.48 34.63 -21.17
N SER A 84 1.28 35.67 -21.33
CA SER A 84 2.56 35.78 -20.63
C SER A 84 2.34 35.88 -19.12
N TYR A 85 3.40 35.59 -18.36
CA TYR A 85 3.36 35.65 -16.90
C TYR A 85 2.90 37.01 -16.36
N GLU A 86 3.25 38.12 -17.04
CA GLU A 86 2.81 39.46 -16.63
C GLU A 86 1.32 39.70 -16.89
N GLU A 87 0.79 39.22 -18.01
CA GLU A 87 -0.63 39.34 -18.37
C GLU A 87 -1.51 38.49 -17.44
N MET A 88 -1.05 37.29 -17.05
CA MET A 88 -1.74 36.48 -16.03
C MET A 88 -1.78 37.17 -14.66
N ARG A 89 -0.68 37.83 -14.26
CA ARG A 89 -0.61 38.55 -12.97
C ARG A 89 -1.59 39.71 -12.95
N GLU A 90 -1.67 40.47 -14.04
CA GLU A 90 -2.55 41.63 -14.16
C GLU A 90 -4.04 41.22 -14.21
N GLU A 91 -4.40 40.14 -14.91
CA GLU A 91 -5.77 39.58 -14.90
C GLU A 91 -6.18 39.06 -13.52
N LEU A 92 -5.26 38.41 -12.78
CA LEU A 92 -5.54 37.92 -11.42
C LEU A 92 -5.62 39.07 -10.40
N GLU A 93 -4.86 40.15 -10.57
CA GLU A 93 -4.96 41.36 -9.75
C GLU A 93 -6.25 42.15 -10.04
N ASN A 94 -6.72 42.18 -11.29
CA ASN A 94 -7.97 42.84 -11.68
C ASN A 94 -9.22 42.01 -11.34
N ARG A 95 -9.10 40.67 -11.25
CA ARG A 95 -10.14 39.79 -10.69
C ARG A 95 -10.09 39.81 -9.16
N ALA A 96 -10.38 40.97 -8.57
CA ALA A 96 -10.75 41.01 -7.16
C ALA A 96 -11.98 40.12 -6.93
N ILE A 97 -11.82 39.09 -6.10
CA ILE A 97 -12.92 38.27 -5.55
C ILE A 97 -13.73 39.14 -4.58
#